data_AF-A0A1W1C6R4-F1
#
_entry.id   AF-A0A1W1C6R4-F1
#
_cell.length_a   1.000
_cell.length_b   1.000
_cell.length_c   1.000
_cell.angle_alpha   90.00
_cell.angle_beta   90.00
_cell.angle_gamma   90.00
#
_symmetry.space_group_name_H-M   'P 1'
#
loop_
_entity.id
_entity.type
_entity.pdbx_description
1 polymer ?
#
loop_
_entity_poly.entity_id
_entity_poly.type
_entity_poly.pdbx_seq_one_letter_code
_entity_poly.pdbx_strand_id
1 'polypeptide(L)'
;MFDDLFNFSMQRTRKQALGFYFAYSIFTIMFLFIFGIVMALIFGEQIVPQATQIGRSFAILVPLMLSFEILRQKRSFSFVNVLIAFASGILGVLGIFFGLLPTAYLTTLPSR
;
A
#
# COMPACT_ATOMS: atom_id res chain seq x y z
N MET A 1 0.85 13.61 -12.95
CA MET A 1 1.50 12.69 -11.98
C MET A 1 0.48 11.77 -11.34
N PHE A 2 -0.69 12.28 -10.95
CA PHE A 2 -1.83 11.50 -10.44
C PHE A 2 -2.78 11.16 -11.58
N ASP A 3 -2.36 10.21 -12.41
CA ASP A 3 -3.13 9.78 -13.57
C ASP A 3 -3.53 8.31 -13.39
N ASP A 4 -4.79 8.00 -13.63
CA ASP A 4 -5.41 6.68 -13.47
C ASP A 4 -4.89 5.87 -12.26
N LEU A 5 -4.96 6.46 -11.07
CA LEU A 5 -4.38 5.90 -9.83
C LEU A 5 -4.94 4.51 -9.45
N PHE A 6 -6.14 4.19 -9.88
CA PHE A 6 -6.80 2.90 -9.62
C PHE A 6 -6.58 1.87 -10.74
N ASN A 7 -6.01 2.27 -11.88
CA ASN A 7 -5.65 1.34 -12.93
C ASN A 7 -4.27 0.74 -12.64
N PHE A 8 -4.20 -0.47 -12.10
CA PHE A 8 -2.92 -1.10 -11.77
C PHE A 8 -2.25 -1.76 -12.97
N SER A 9 -2.96 -1.96 -14.09
CA SER A 9 -2.36 -2.44 -15.33
C SER A 9 -1.44 -1.40 -15.97
N MET A 10 -1.75 -0.10 -15.84
CA MET A 10 -1.00 1.00 -16.45
C MET A 10 0.51 0.94 -16.12
N GLN A 11 1.36 1.01 -17.15
CA GLN A 11 2.80 1.19 -16.96
C GLN A 11 3.09 2.66 -16.62
N ARG A 12 3.43 2.91 -15.36
CA ARG A 12 3.68 4.26 -14.87
C ARG A 12 5.10 4.71 -15.17
N THR A 13 5.25 5.97 -15.58
CA THR A 13 6.55 6.65 -15.57
C THR A 13 7.06 6.84 -14.14
N ARG A 14 8.36 7.11 -13.96
CA ARG A 14 8.95 7.38 -12.62
C ARG A 14 8.21 8.49 -11.86
N LYS A 15 7.79 9.55 -12.56
CA LYS A 15 7.02 10.65 -11.98
C LYS A 15 5.60 10.22 -11.56
N GLN A 16 4.96 9.36 -12.34
CA GLN A 16 3.63 8.81 -12.00
C GLN A 16 3.70 7.78 -10.87
N ALA A 17 4.75 6.96 -10.79
CA ALA A 17 4.96 6.03 -9.68
C ALA A 17 5.18 6.77 -8.36
N LEU A 18 5.91 7.89 -8.38
CA LEU A 18 6.06 8.76 -7.22
C LEU A 18 4.73 9.44 -6.85
N GLY A 19 3.92 9.84 -7.83
CA GLY A 19 2.54 10.30 -7.59
C GLY A 19 1.67 9.22 -6.94
N PHE A 20 1.73 7.99 -7.45
CA PHE A 20 1.04 6.83 -6.87
C PHE A 20 1.46 6.61 -5.41
N TYR A 21 2.77 6.62 -5.13
CA TYR A 21 3.32 6.48 -3.79
C TYR A 21 2.71 7.49 -2.79
N PHE A 22 2.74 8.78 -3.13
CA PHE A 22 2.21 9.81 -2.25
C PHE A 22 0.69 9.72 -2.11
N ALA A 23 -0.03 9.47 -3.21
CA ALA A 23 -1.47 9.33 -3.19
C ALA A 23 -1.93 8.18 -2.27
N TYR A 24 -1.33 6.99 -2.43
CA TYR A 24 -1.69 5.83 -1.60
C TYR A 24 -1.21 5.95 -0.15
N SER A 25 -0.10 6.65 0.10
CA SER A 25 0.35 6.93 1.47
C SER A 25 -0.66 7.82 2.20
N ILE A 26 -1.03 8.95 1.58
CA ILE A 26 -2.01 9.89 2.15
C ILE A 26 -3.37 9.20 2.31
N PHE A 27 -3.82 8.47 1.28
CA PHE A 27 -5.08 7.73 1.32
C PHE A 27 -5.11 6.75 2.49
N THR A 28 -4.03 5.98 2.71
CA THR A 28 -3.98 5.00 3.80
C THR A 28 -4.00 5.68 5.17
N ILE A 29 -3.29 6.80 5.34
CA ILE A 29 -3.28 7.57 6.58
C ILE A 29 -4.67 8.14 6.86
N MET A 30 -5.31 8.77 5.87
CA MET A 30 -6.66 9.30 6.01
C MET A 30 -7.67 8.20 6.33
N PHE A 31 -7.57 7.06 5.66
CA PHE A 31 -8.42 5.90 5.92
C PHE A 31 -8.27 5.42 7.38
N LEU A 32 -7.04 5.22 7.85
CA LEU A 32 -6.78 4.78 9.23
C LEU A 32 -7.22 5.81 10.27
N PHE A 33 -7.08 7.10 9.97
CA PHE A 33 -7.55 8.17 10.84
C PHE A 33 -9.07 8.15 10.99
N ILE A 34 -9.81 8.12 9.88
CA ILE A 34 -11.28 8.06 9.89
C ILE A 34 -11.74 6.77 10.58
N PHE A 35 -11.12 5.63 10.23
CA PHE A 35 -11.42 4.34 10.86
C PHE A 35 -11.18 4.37 12.37
N GLY A 36 -10.10 4.99 12.83
CA GLY A 36 -9.79 5.18 14.24
C GLY A 36 -10.86 6.01 14.97
N ILE A 37 -11.33 7.10 14.36
CA ILE A 37 -12.43 7.92 14.92
C ILE A 37 -13.71 7.09 15.06
N VAL A 38 -14.11 6.38 14.00
CA VAL A 38 -15.32 5.54 14.03
C VAL A 38 -15.23 4.48 15.12
N MET A 39 -14.07 3.82 15.25
CA MET A 39 -13.87 2.82 16.29
C MET A 39 -13.90 3.42 17.71
N ALA A 40 -13.32 4.60 17.91
CA ALA A 40 -13.38 5.30 19.20
C ALA A 40 -14.81 5.69 19.58
N LEU A 41 -15.65 6.09 18.61
CA LEU A 41 -17.05 6.41 18.85
C LEU A 41 -17.90 5.19 19.25
N ILE A 42 -17.56 4.00 18.73
CA ILE A 42 -18.32 2.76 18.99
C ILE A 42 -17.86 2.08 20.28
N PHE A 43 -16.54 2.01 20.52
CA PHE A 43 -15.94 1.21 21.59
C PHE A 43 -15.34 2.04 22.74
N GLY A 44 -15.32 3.38 22.62
CA GLY A 44 -14.73 4.27 23.62
C GLY A 44 -13.20 4.11 23.74
N GLU A 45 -12.63 4.55 24.87
CA GLU A 45 -11.17 4.59 25.09
C GLU A 45 -10.52 3.20 25.20
N GLN A 46 -11.30 2.13 25.35
CA GLN A 46 -10.79 0.76 25.47
C GLN A 46 -10.07 0.27 24.19
N ILE A 47 -10.30 0.92 23.05
CA ILE A 47 -9.76 0.54 21.74
C ILE A 47 -8.30 0.98 21.53
N VAL A 48 -7.77 1.94 22.31
CA VAL A 48 -6.44 2.56 22.07
C VAL A 48 -5.30 1.53 21.92
N PRO A 49 -5.14 0.53 22.81
CA PRO A 49 -4.08 -0.48 22.64
C PRO A 49 -4.28 -1.36 21.40
N GLN A 50 -5.53 -1.68 21.06
CA GLN A 50 -5.86 -2.48 19.87
C GLN A 50 -5.66 -1.68 18.57
N ALA A 51 -5.94 -0.38 18.59
CA ALA A 51 -5.77 0.52 17.44
C ALA A 51 -4.31 0.58 16.96
N THR A 52 -3.35 0.58 17.88
CA THR A 52 -1.92 0.57 17.55
C THR A 52 -1.53 -0.73 16.83
N GLN A 53 -2.04 -1.87 17.29
CA GLN A 53 -1.79 -3.16 16.65
C GLN A 53 -2.43 -3.23 15.27
N ILE A 54 -3.68 -2.76 15.14
CA ILE A 54 -4.39 -2.68 13.85
C ILE A 54 -3.59 -1.80 12.87
N GLY A 55 -3.13 -0.62 13.28
CA GLY A 55 -2.33 0.26 12.43
C GLY A 55 -1.05 -0.41 11.91
N ARG A 56 -0.34 -1.17 12.76
CA ARG A 56 0.85 -1.94 12.35
C ARG A 56 0.50 -3.05 11.37
N SER A 57 -0.60 -3.79 11.61
CA SER A 57 -1.07 -4.80 10.68
C SER A 57 -1.42 -4.20 9.31
N PHE A 58 -2.09 -3.05 9.28
CA PHE A 58 -2.41 -2.35 8.04
C PHE A 58 -1.17 -1.87 7.29
N ALA A 59 -0.14 -1.38 8.00
CA ALA A 59 1.12 -0.95 7.41
C ALA A 59 1.85 -2.08 6.65
N ILE A 60 1.61 -3.34 7.04
CA ILE A 60 2.16 -4.54 6.38
C ILE A 60 1.21 -5.03 5.29
N LEU A 61 -0.07 -5.17 5.61
CA LEU A 61 -1.05 -5.82 4.73
C LEU A 61 -1.38 -4.97 3.51
N VAL A 62 -1.54 -3.65 3.65
CA VAL A 62 -1.93 -2.77 2.54
C VAL A 62 -0.88 -2.76 1.41
N PRO A 63 0.41 -2.52 1.68
CA PRO A 63 1.42 -2.55 0.63
C PRO A 63 1.57 -3.93 0.00
N LEU A 64 1.46 -4.99 0.80
CA LEU A 64 1.53 -6.37 0.33
C LEU A 64 0.37 -6.69 -0.63
N MET A 65 -0.86 -6.40 -0.21
CA MET A 65 -2.06 -6.60 -1.03
C MET A 65 -2.00 -5.79 -2.32
N LEU A 66 -1.63 -4.50 -2.24
CA LEU A 66 -1.48 -3.66 -3.44
C LEU A 66 -0.40 -4.20 -4.37
N SER A 67 0.74 -4.65 -3.84
CA SER A 67 1.81 -5.23 -4.65
C SER A 67 1.34 -6.45 -5.41
N PHE A 68 0.64 -7.38 -4.75
CA PHE A 68 0.11 -8.57 -5.41
C PHE A 68 -1.00 -8.25 -6.41
N GLU A 69 -1.88 -7.29 -6.12
CA GLU A 69 -2.94 -6.87 -7.03
C GLU A 69 -2.34 -6.19 -8.29
N ILE A 70 -1.29 -5.39 -8.14
CA ILE A 70 -0.53 -4.82 -9.27
C ILE A 70 0.08 -5.95 -10.13
N LEU A 71 0.74 -6.94 -9.52
CA LEU A 71 1.32 -8.07 -10.25
C LEU A 71 0.26 -8.90 -10.97
N ARG A 72 -0.90 -9.09 -10.34
CA ARG A 72 -2.04 -9.80 -10.89
C ARG A 72 -2.58 -9.10 -12.13
N GLN A 73 -2.83 -7.79 -12.05
CA GLN A 73 -3.36 -7.03 -13.18
C GLN A 73 -2.34 -6.89 -14.32
N LYS A 74 -1.05 -6.82 -14.02
CA LYS A 74 0.02 -6.79 -15.03
C LYS A 74 0.41 -8.17 -15.57
N ARG A 75 -0.14 -9.26 -15.01
CA ARG A 75 0.20 -10.66 -15.30
C ARG A 75 1.72 -10.93 -15.26
N SER A 76 2.42 -10.29 -14.32
CA SER A 76 3.89 -10.24 -14.28
C SER A 76 4.46 -10.99 -13.06
N PHE A 77 4.05 -12.25 -12.89
CA PHE A 77 4.48 -13.13 -11.79
C PHE A 77 5.85 -13.77 -12.04
N SER A 78 6.90 -12.96 -12.17
CA SER A 78 8.26 -13.47 -12.12
C SER A 78 8.69 -13.70 -10.66
N PHE A 79 9.61 -14.64 -10.42
CA PHE A 79 10.15 -14.91 -9.09
C PHE A 79 10.70 -13.63 -8.42
N VAL A 80 11.41 -12.80 -9.19
CA VAL A 80 11.96 -11.53 -8.73
C VAL A 80 10.84 -10.55 -8.32
N ASN A 81 9.78 -10.43 -9.13
CA ASN A 81 8.69 -9.51 -8.85
C ASN A 81 7.90 -9.93 -7.60
N VAL A 82 7.68 -11.23 -7.41
CA VAL A 82 7.06 -11.77 -6.20
C VAL A 82 7.93 -11.48 -4.97
N LEU A 83 9.25 -11.59 -5.08
CA LEU A 83 10.16 -11.24 -4.00
C LEU A 83 10.10 -9.74 -3.65
N ILE A 84 9.98 -8.86 -4.64
CA ILE A 84 9.75 -7.42 -4.43
C ILE A 84 8.40 -7.16 -3.75
N ALA A 85 7.35 -7.90 -4.11
CA ALA A 85 6.06 -7.81 -3.43
C ALA A 85 6.16 -8.24 -1.96
N PHE A 86 6.86 -9.32 -1.64
CA PHE A 86 7.10 -9.69 -0.24
C PHE A 86 7.97 -8.67 0.51
N ALA A 87 8.95 -8.07 -0.17
CA ALA A 87 9.75 -7.00 0.40
C ALA A 87 8.90 -5.78 0.79
N SER A 88 7.78 -5.53 0.09
CA SER A 88 6.82 -4.47 0.45
C SER A 88 6.17 -4.72 1.81
N GLY A 89 5.79 -5.97 2.11
CA GLY A 89 5.27 -6.37 3.42
C GLY A 89 6.33 -6.29 4.53
N ILE A 90 7.55 -6.77 4.26
CA ILE A 90 8.66 -6.72 5.23
C ILE A 90 9.02 -5.27 5.57
N LEU A 91 9.14 -4.39 4.56
CA LEU A 91 9.39 -2.97 4.78
C LEU A 91 8.21 -2.26 5.43
N GLY A 92 6.99 -2.77 5.25
CA GLY A 92 5.79 -2.31 5.95
C GLY A 92 5.89 -2.39 7.48
N VAL A 93 6.74 -3.27 8.02
CA VAL A 93 7.01 -3.35 9.48
C VAL A 93 7.62 -2.04 9.99
N LEU A 94 8.42 -1.35 9.18
CA LEU A 94 9.00 -0.04 9.50
C LEU A 94 7.99 1.11 9.32
N GLY A 95 6.85 0.84 8.68
CA GLY A 95 5.77 1.79 8.43
C GLY A 95 5.27 1.76 6.99
N ILE A 96 4.09 2.34 6.78
CA ILE A 96 3.40 2.33 5.49
C ILE A 96 4.23 2.98 4.36
N PHE A 97 4.98 4.03 4.67
CA PHE A 97 5.85 4.73 3.72
C PHE A 97 6.93 3.79 3.16
N PHE A 98 7.60 3.01 4.02
CA PHE A 98 8.62 2.08 3.55
C PHE A 98 8.02 0.91 2.79
N GLY A 99 6.86 0.40 3.23
CA GLY A 99 6.17 -0.69 2.52
C GLY A 99 5.66 -0.29 1.14
N LEU A 100 5.25 0.96 0.93
CA LEU A 100 4.76 1.42 -0.38
C LEU A 100 5.89 1.70 -1.39
N LEU A 101 7.16 1.77 -0.99
CA LEU A 101 8.28 2.00 -1.91
C LEU A 101 8.43 0.86 -2.95
N PRO A 102 8.55 -0.43 -2.57
CA PRO A 102 8.56 -1.53 -3.53
C PRO A 102 7.26 -1.58 -4.34
N THR A 103 6.13 -1.31 -3.69
CA THR A 103 4.80 -1.30 -4.35
C THR A 103 4.75 -0.28 -5.49
N ALA A 104 5.25 0.93 -5.25
CA ALA A 104 5.33 1.98 -6.26
C ALA A 104 6.30 1.60 -7.39
N TYR A 105 7.43 0.97 -7.08
CA TYR A 105 8.34 0.44 -8.10
C TYR A 105 7.62 -0.57 -9.03
N LEU A 106 6.83 -1.50 -8.48
CA LEU A 106 6.09 -2.49 -9.27
C LEU A 106 5.12 -1.85 -10.28
N THR A 107 4.63 -0.63 -10.02
CA THR A 107 3.77 0.09 -10.99
C THR A 107 4.50 0.50 -12.27
N THR A 108 5.83 0.60 -12.23
CA THR A 108 6.66 0.97 -13.39
C THR A 108 6.95 -0.21 -14.32
N LEU A 109 6.62 -1.43 -13.88
CA LEU A 109 6.81 -2.62 -14.69
C LEU A 109 5.92 -2.59 -15.94
N PRO A 110 6.42 -3.12 -17.07
CA PRO A 110 5.62 -3.26 -18.29
C PRO A 110 4.41 -4.14 -18.03
N SER A 111 3.27 -3.73 -18.58
CA SER A 111 2.07 -4.56 -18.62
C SER A 111 2.21 -5.54 -19.78
N ARG A 112 1.89 -6.82 -19.54
CA ARG A 112 1.76 -7.83 -20.61
C ARG A 112 0.30 -8.05 -20.98
#